data_AF-A0A2H5Z4H3-F1
#
_entry.id   AF-A0A2H5Z4H3-F1
#
_cell.length_a   1.000
_cell.length_b   1.000
_cell.length_c   1.000
_cell.angle_alpha   90.00
_cell.angle_beta   90.00
_cell.angle_gamma   90.00
#
_symmetry.space_group_name_H-M   'P 1'
#
loop_
_entity.id
_entity.type
_entity.pdbx_description
1 polymer ?
#
loop_
_entity_poly.entity_id
_entity_poly.type
_entity_poly.pdbx_seq_one_letter_code
_entity_poly.pdbx_strand_id
1 'polypeptide(L)'
;MANAITAGRVALLFVAIGLLYSQQRWLSFLAWLVLFVVFLGDALDGIVARRRGQSTVFGAVFDIAGDRVVENALWIVFADLGLIGVWAPLLVMTRGFLVDGLRSVALQAGRTPFGERTMARTRLTRFLTASRAMRALYGVAKLVAFLFLGGLIVEQSGGFPGAGWLFHWPVSLALGWASVYGTLALTVVRGLPVIVDAWPYLGWSAEDFQRASSEEPTAG
;
A
#
# COMPACT_ATOMS: atom_id res chain seq x y z
N MET A 1 -15.27 -0.58 15.62
CA MET A 1 -14.78 0.82 15.50
C MET A 1 -13.69 0.97 14.46
N ALA A 2 -12.69 0.07 14.34
CA ALA A 2 -11.68 0.12 13.26
C ALA A 2 -12.30 0.17 11.84
N ASN A 3 -13.29 -0.69 11.56
CA ASN A 3 -13.95 -0.73 10.26
C ASN A 3 -14.60 0.62 9.84
N ALA A 4 -15.03 1.43 10.80
CA ALA A 4 -15.62 2.74 10.50
C ALA A 4 -14.56 3.76 10.08
N ILE A 5 -13.33 3.64 10.60
CA ILE A 5 -12.20 4.49 10.22
C ILE A 5 -11.74 4.09 8.82
N THR A 6 -11.55 2.80 8.53
CA THR A 6 -11.25 2.32 7.18
C THR A 6 -12.34 2.76 6.17
N ALA A 7 -13.62 2.60 6.52
CA ALA A 7 -14.73 2.98 5.63
C ALA A 7 -14.77 4.50 5.40
N GLY A 8 -14.61 5.28 6.47
CA GLY A 8 -14.49 6.73 6.40
C GLY A 8 -13.32 7.16 5.55
N ARG A 9 -12.17 6.49 5.66
CA ARG A 9 -10.96 6.74 4.86
C ARG A 9 -11.21 6.50 3.38
N VAL A 10 -11.88 5.40 3.02
CA VAL A 10 -12.26 5.11 1.63
C VAL A 10 -13.28 6.14 1.11
N ALA A 11 -14.25 6.56 1.92
CA ALA A 11 -15.19 7.61 1.52
C ALA A 11 -14.48 8.96 1.31
N LEU A 12 -13.60 9.36 2.23
CA LEU A 12 -12.79 10.57 2.14
C LEU A 12 -11.86 10.56 0.93
N LEU A 13 -11.30 9.39 0.58
CA LEU A 13 -10.54 9.21 -0.65
C LEU A 13 -11.36 9.60 -1.88
N PHE A 14 -12.57 9.08 -2.03
CA PHE A 14 -13.41 9.42 -3.19
C PHE A 14 -13.79 10.90 -3.23
N VAL A 15 -14.03 11.52 -2.07
CA VAL A 15 -14.20 12.97 -1.96
C VAL A 15 -12.95 13.70 -2.45
N ALA A 16 -11.76 13.30 -1.98
CA ALA A 16 -10.50 13.91 -2.42
C ALA A 16 -10.28 13.76 -3.93
N ILE A 17 -10.61 12.60 -4.51
CA ILE A 17 -10.53 12.38 -5.96
C ILE A 17 -11.46 13.35 -6.69
N GLY A 18 -12.73 13.45 -6.29
CA GLY A 18 -13.67 14.39 -6.91
C GLY A 18 -13.19 15.84 -6.84
N LEU A 19 -12.57 16.23 -5.72
CA LEU A 19 -11.97 17.56 -5.55
C LEU A 19 -10.72 17.76 -6.42
N LEU A 20 -9.86 16.75 -6.60
CA LEU A 20 -8.69 16.83 -7.49
C LEU A 20 -9.10 17.11 -8.94
N TYR A 21 -10.13 16.42 -9.44
CA TYR A 21 -10.63 16.59 -10.81
C TYR A 21 -11.27 17.95 -11.09
N SER A 22 -11.67 18.68 -10.05
CA SER A 22 -12.23 20.03 -10.23
C SER A 22 -11.23 21.03 -10.81
N GLN A 23 -9.92 20.78 -10.64
CA GLN A 23 -8.81 21.64 -11.11
C GLN A 23 -8.92 23.12 -10.67
N GLN A 24 -9.68 23.39 -9.60
CA GLN A 24 -9.79 24.71 -9.00
C GLN A 24 -8.80 24.81 -7.85
N ARG A 25 -7.98 25.87 -7.82
CA ARG A 25 -6.95 26.11 -6.79
C ARG A 25 -7.35 25.70 -5.37
N TRP A 26 -8.46 26.23 -4.87
CA TRP A 26 -8.90 25.99 -3.48
C TRP A 26 -9.45 24.58 -3.25
N LEU A 27 -10.13 24.00 -4.26
CA LEU A 27 -10.64 22.65 -4.17
C LEU A 27 -9.52 21.62 -4.28
N SER A 28 -8.54 21.82 -5.17
CA SER A 28 -7.33 21.00 -5.23
C SER A 28 -6.54 21.08 -3.92
N PHE A 29 -6.41 22.26 -3.32
CA PHE A 29 -5.74 22.40 -2.02
C PHE A 29 -6.51 21.69 -0.90
N LEU A 30 -7.84 21.78 -0.88
CA LEU A 30 -8.66 21.01 0.04
C LEU A 30 -8.51 19.50 -0.18
N ALA A 31 -8.44 19.05 -1.44
CA ALA A 31 -8.19 17.65 -1.78
C ALA A 31 -6.85 17.18 -1.20
N TRP A 32 -5.79 17.98 -1.34
CA TRP A 32 -4.48 17.71 -0.77
C TRP A 32 -4.52 17.55 0.77
N LEU A 33 -5.27 18.42 1.46
CA LEU A 33 -5.48 18.29 2.91
C LEU A 33 -6.28 17.04 3.28
N VAL A 34 -7.31 16.69 2.50
CA VAL A 34 -8.08 15.47 2.73
C VAL A 34 -7.21 14.23 2.51
N LEU A 35 -6.35 14.21 1.48
CA LEU A 35 -5.37 13.14 1.28
C LEU A 35 -4.43 13.01 2.47
N PHE A 36 -3.94 14.12 3.01
CA PHE A 36 -3.12 14.09 4.22
C PHE A 36 -3.85 13.40 5.39
N VAL A 37 -5.13 13.73 5.61
CA VAL A 37 -5.96 13.09 6.64
C VAL A 37 -6.21 11.60 6.35
N VAL A 38 -6.46 11.23 5.10
CA VAL A 38 -6.65 9.84 4.65
C VAL A 38 -5.45 8.97 5.04
N PHE A 39 -4.23 9.44 4.74
CA PHE A 39 -3.01 8.69 5.10
C PHE A 39 -2.67 8.76 6.60
N LEU A 40 -3.00 9.86 7.28
CA LEU A 40 -2.84 9.94 8.73
C LEU A 40 -3.77 8.94 9.43
N GLY A 41 -4.99 8.74 8.91
CA GLY A 41 -5.95 7.77 9.40
C GLY A 41 -5.41 6.34 9.38
N ASP A 42 -4.66 5.96 8.34
CA ASP A 42 -3.98 4.65 8.24
C ASP A 42 -2.97 4.41 9.37
N ALA A 43 -2.13 5.42 9.65
CA ALA A 43 -1.16 5.34 10.73
C ALA A 43 -1.84 5.22 12.11
N LEU A 44 -2.95 5.93 12.30
CA LEU A 44 -3.74 5.93 13.53
C LEU A 44 -4.45 4.59 13.74
N ASP A 45 -5.06 4.01 12.71
CA ASP A 45 -5.69 2.68 12.78
C ASP A 45 -4.70 1.60 13.20
N GLY A 46 -3.49 1.64 12.63
CA GLY A 46 -2.41 0.75 13.04
C GLY A 46 -2.03 0.87 14.52
N ILE A 47 -2.12 2.06 15.11
CA ILE A 47 -1.84 2.29 16.55
C ILE A 47 -3.01 1.80 17.41
N VAL A 48 -4.25 2.12 17.02
CA VAL A 48 -5.46 1.78 17.78
C VAL A 48 -5.71 0.26 17.78
N ALA A 49 -5.52 -0.41 16.64
CA ALA A 49 -5.64 -1.86 16.52
C ALA A 49 -4.69 -2.59 17.48
N ARG A 50 -3.45 -2.10 17.63
CA ARG A 50 -2.46 -2.67 18.57
C ARG A 50 -2.85 -2.56 20.03
N ARG A 51 -3.64 -1.55 20.40
CA ARG A 51 -4.03 -1.30 21.80
C ARG A 51 -5.32 -2.03 22.19
N ARG A 52 -6.16 -2.42 21.24
CA ARG A 52 -7.51 -2.92 21.54
C ARG A 52 -7.68 -4.43 21.45
N GLY A 53 -6.74 -5.17 20.87
CA GLY A 53 -6.72 -6.65 20.89
C GLY A 53 -7.96 -7.36 20.30
N GLN A 54 -8.93 -6.62 19.77
CA GLN A 54 -10.21 -7.11 19.27
C GLN A 54 -10.39 -6.64 17.83
N SER A 55 -9.77 -7.35 16.89
CA SER A 55 -10.07 -7.21 15.46
C SER A 55 -10.98 -8.36 15.05
N THR A 56 -12.14 -8.07 14.48
CA THR A 56 -12.96 -9.12 13.84
C THR A 56 -12.29 -9.55 12.54
N VAL A 57 -12.50 -10.81 12.14
CA VAL A 57 -11.97 -11.36 10.87
C VAL A 57 -12.41 -10.49 9.69
N PHE A 58 -13.70 -10.11 9.66
CA PHE A 58 -14.24 -9.20 8.66
C PHE A 58 -13.54 -7.84 8.66
N GLY A 59 -13.28 -7.26 9.83
CA GLY A 59 -12.59 -5.98 9.95
C GLY A 59 -11.17 -6.01 9.40
N ALA A 60 -10.43 -7.09 9.66
CA ALA A 60 -9.08 -7.26 9.11
C ALA A 60 -9.08 -7.38 7.57
N VAL A 61 -10.05 -8.12 7.00
CA VAL A 61 -10.19 -8.22 5.55
C VAL A 61 -10.58 -6.88 4.93
N PHE A 62 -11.51 -6.15 5.56
CA PHE A 62 -11.95 -4.85 5.09
C PHE A 62 -10.84 -3.79 5.14
N ASP A 63 -10.01 -3.82 6.19
CA ASP A 63 -8.83 -2.95 6.32
C ASP A 63 -7.84 -3.17 5.18
N ILE A 64 -7.48 -4.43 4.91
CA ILE A 64 -6.61 -4.81 3.79
C ILE A 64 -7.21 -4.38 2.45
N ALA A 65 -8.52 -4.59 2.25
CA ALA A 65 -9.20 -4.18 1.02
C ALA A 65 -9.20 -2.65 0.88
N GLY A 66 -9.48 -1.91 1.95
CA GLY A 66 -9.46 -0.46 1.97
C GLY A 66 -8.08 0.12 1.64
N ASP A 67 -7.00 -0.46 2.19
CA ASP A 67 -5.61 -0.09 1.87
C ASP A 67 -5.34 -0.23 0.36
N ARG A 68 -5.78 -1.35 -0.23
CA ARG A 68 -5.62 -1.63 -1.66
C ARG A 68 -6.42 -0.65 -2.52
N VAL A 69 -7.64 -0.30 -2.11
CA VAL A 69 -8.46 0.68 -2.82
C VAL A 69 -7.79 2.05 -2.80
N VAL A 70 -7.33 2.53 -1.63
CA VAL A 70 -6.64 3.82 -1.50
C VAL A 70 -5.38 3.87 -2.37
N GLU A 71 -4.52 2.85 -2.29
CA GLU A 71 -3.27 2.81 -3.06
C GLU A 71 -3.54 2.78 -4.57
N ASN A 72 -4.39 1.87 -5.05
CA ASN A 72 -4.61 1.71 -6.49
C ASN A 72 -5.37 2.90 -7.08
N ALA A 73 -6.41 3.39 -6.40
CA ALA A 73 -7.20 4.52 -6.91
C ALA A 73 -6.32 5.76 -7.10
N LEU A 74 -5.44 6.07 -6.14
CA LEU A 74 -4.56 7.24 -6.27
C LEU A 74 -3.54 7.10 -7.40
N TRP A 75 -2.89 5.94 -7.54
CA TRP A 75 -1.98 5.72 -8.66
C TRP A 75 -2.69 5.84 -10.02
N ILE A 76 -3.92 5.34 -10.13
CA ILE A 76 -4.72 5.46 -11.35
C ILE A 76 -5.07 6.93 -11.63
N VAL A 77 -5.60 7.64 -10.62
CA VAL A 77 -6.00 9.05 -10.76
C VAL A 77 -4.81 9.93 -11.14
N PHE A 78 -3.64 9.75 -10.50
CA PHE A 78 -2.45 10.53 -10.86
C PHE A 78 -1.89 10.18 -12.24
N ALA A 79 -2.12 8.95 -12.73
CA ALA A 79 -1.77 8.59 -14.11
C ALA A 79 -2.73 9.23 -15.12
N ASP A 80 -4.03 9.24 -14.82
CA ASP A 80 -5.06 9.88 -15.65
C ASP A 80 -4.89 11.40 -15.72
N LEU A 81 -4.54 12.03 -14.59
CA LEU A 81 -4.18 13.46 -14.54
C LEU A 81 -2.83 13.78 -15.20
N GLY A 82 -2.15 12.79 -15.81
CA GLY A 82 -0.95 12.98 -16.62
C GLY A 82 0.34 13.23 -15.83
N LEU A 83 0.34 13.05 -14.51
CA LEU A 83 1.55 13.21 -13.71
C LEU A 83 2.49 12.00 -13.84
N ILE A 84 1.95 10.80 -13.96
CA ILE A 84 2.74 9.56 -14.09
C ILE A 84 2.26 8.74 -15.27
N GLY A 85 3.12 7.87 -15.79
CA GLY A 85 2.70 6.94 -16.84
C GLY A 85 1.77 5.85 -16.30
N VAL A 86 0.84 5.38 -17.14
CA VAL A 86 -0.10 4.28 -16.84
C VAL A 86 0.60 2.98 -16.43
N TRP A 87 1.88 2.81 -16.79
CA TRP A 87 2.70 1.69 -16.33
C TRP A 87 2.82 1.62 -14.79
N ALA A 88 2.76 2.75 -14.08
CA ALA A 88 2.91 2.80 -12.62
C ALA A 88 1.73 2.14 -11.87
N PRO A 89 0.46 2.54 -12.08
CA PRO A 89 -0.68 1.83 -11.48
C PRO A 89 -0.74 0.37 -11.92
N LEU A 90 -0.47 0.06 -13.19
CA LEU A 90 -0.44 -1.33 -13.66
C LEU A 90 0.58 -2.18 -12.90
N LEU A 91 1.80 -1.65 -12.71
CA LEU A 91 2.85 -2.32 -11.94
C LEU A 91 2.40 -2.59 -10.49
N VAL A 92 1.80 -1.60 -9.83
CA VAL A 92 1.36 -1.71 -8.43
C VAL A 92 0.23 -2.73 -8.31
N MET A 93 -0.75 -2.71 -9.22
CA MET A 93 -1.86 -3.65 -9.27
C MET A 93 -1.37 -5.09 -9.52
N THR A 94 -0.58 -5.30 -10.57
CA THR A 94 -0.05 -6.62 -10.92
C THR A 94 0.75 -7.21 -9.78
N ARG A 95 1.66 -6.44 -9.18
CA ARG A 95 2.41 -6.88 -8.00
C ARG A 95 1.48 -7.19 -6.83
N GLY A 96 0.47 -6.35 -6.59
CA GLY A 96 -0.51 -6.55 -5.52
C GLY A 96 -1.21 -7.90 -5.63
N PHE A 97 -1.84 -8.16 -6.79
CA PHE A 97 -2.57 -9.40 -7.04
C PHE A 97 -1.67 -10.64 -7.04
N LEU A 98 -0.47 -10.57 -7.64
CA LEU A 98 0.48 -11.68 -7.64
C LEU A 98 0.93 -12.04 -6.22
N VAL A 99 1.32 -11.05 -5.42
CA VAL A 99 1.78 -11.28 -4.05
C VAL A 99 0.66 -11.83 -3.17
N ASP A 100 -0.55 -11.30 -3.30
CA ASP A 100 -1.69 -11.74 -2.49
C ASP A 100 -2.15 -13.16 -2.89
N GLY A 101 -2.18 -13.47 -4.19
CA GLY A 101 -2.48 -14.82 -4.69
C GLY A 101 -1.42 -15.85 -4.29
N LEU A 102 -0.14 -15.51 -4.39
CA LEU A 102 0.93 -16.44 -3.98
C LEU A 102 0.93 -16.70 -2.47
N ARG A 103 0.58 -15.69 -1.67
CA ARG A 103 0.40 -15.87 -0.22
C ARG A 103 -0.80 -16.74 0.11
N SER A 104 -1.90 -16.67 -0.66
CA SER A 104 -3.05 -17.54 -0.42
C SER A 104 -2.75 -19.00 -0.74
N VAL A 105 -1.94 -19.28 -1.77
CA VAL A 105 -1.42 -20.62 -2.07
C VAL A 105 -0.49 -21.11 -0.95
N ALA A 106 0.41 -20.26 -0.46
CA ALA A 106 1.29 -20.57 0.66
C ALA A 106 0.53 -20.97 1.94
N LEU A 107 -0.53 -20.22 2.25
CA LEU A 107 -1.39 -20.47 3.40
C LEU A 107 -2.08 -21.83 3.30
N GLN A 108 -2.52 -22.23 2.10
CA GLN A 108 -3.09 -23.55 1.86
C GLN A 108 -2.06 -24.68 2.03
N ALA A 109 -0.77 -24.42 1.77
CA ALA A 109 0.34 -25.34 2.05
C ALA A 109 0.73 -25.41 3.56
N GLY A 110 -0.07 -24.85 4.46
CA GLY A 110 0.23 -24.80 5.90
C GLY A 110 1.39 -23.87 6.26
N ARG A 111 1.83 -22.99 5.33
CA ARG A 111 2.88 -22.01 5.57
C ARG A 111 2.29 -20.66 5.97
N THR A 112 2.82 -20.08 7.03
CA THR A 112 2.35 -18.80 7.53
C THR A 112 3.20 -17.64 6.99
N PRO A 113 2.70 -16.39 7.00
CA PRO A 113 3.51 -15.22 6.69
C PRO A 113 4.55 -14.89 7.78
N PHE A 114 4.34 -15.38 9.01
CA PHE A 114 5.20 -15.16 10.19
C PHE A 114 5.23 -16.42 11.09
N GLY A 115 6.33 -16.67 11.83
CA GLY A 115 6.48 -17.82 12.74
C GLY A 115 7.41 -18.94 12.22
N GLU A 116 7.45 -20.09 12.88
CA GLU A 116 8.34 -21.21 12.52
C GLU A 116 8.01 -21.84 11.16
N ARG A 117 6.74 -21.78 10.74
CA ARG A 117 6.25 -22.22 9.41
C ARG A 117 6.29 -21.11 8.34
N THR A 118 7.13 -20.10 8.54
CA THR A 118 7.23 -18.96 7.61
C THR A 118 7.68 -19.39 6.21
N MET A 119 7.04 -18.83 5.18
CA MET A 119 7.44 -19.02 3.78
C MET A 119 8.77 -18.35 3.41
N ALA A 120 9.15 -17.29 4.13
CA ALA A 120 10.38 -16.54 3.90
C ALA A 120 11.64 -17.39 4.16
N ARG A 121 12.27 -17.87 3.07
CA ARG A 121 13.43 -18.77 3.13
C ARG A 121 14.72 -18.04 3.53
N THR A 122 14.80 -16.73 3.28
CA THR A 122 16.02 -15.93 3.47
C THR A 122 15.82 -14.80 4.50
N ARG A 123 16.88 -14.44 5.26
CA ARG A 123 16.87 -13.29 6.20
C ARG A 123 16.49 -11.98 5.50
N LEU A 124 16.92 -11.81 4.24
CA LEU A 124 16.58 -10.67 3.40
C LEU A 124 15.07 -10.61 3.09
N THR A 125 14.44 -11.73 2.73
CA THR A 125 12.99 -11.77 2.53
C THR A 125 12.25 -11.37 3.80
N ARG A 126 12.66 -11.91 4.96
CA ARG A 126 12.05 -11.55 6.25
C ARG A 126 12.25 -10.07 6.59
N PHE A 127 13.41 -9.50 6.29
CA PHE A 127 13.65 -8.08 6.51
C PHE A 127 12.80 -7.18 5.61
N LEU A 128 12.74 -7.49 4.30
CA LEU A 128 12.03 -6.68 3.31
C LEU A 128 10.49 -6.79 3.41
N THR A 129 9.99 -7.97 3.74
CA THR A 129 8.54 -8.25 3.76
C THR A 129 7.93 -8.16 5.15
N ALA A 130 8.64 -8.60 6.20
CA ALA A 130 8.10 -8.75 7.55
C ALA A 130 8.56 -7.68 8.55
N SER A 131 9.69 -6.99 8.33
CA SER A 131 10.17 -6.01 9.30
C SER A 131 9.21 -4.83 9.47
N ARG A 132 9.08 -4.38 10.74
CA ARG A 132 8.25 -3.21 11.08
C ARG A 132 8.81 -1.93 10.48
N ALA A 133 10.14 -1.81 10.44
CA ALA A 133 10.84 -0.68 9.85
C ALA A 133 10.55 -0.55 8.35
N MET A 134 10.61 -1.65 7.58
CA MET A 134 10.35 -1.58 6.14
C MET A 134 8.89 -1.26 5.81
N ARG A 135 7.95 -1.75 6.62
CA ARG A 135 6.52 -1.38 6.49
C ARG A 135 6.30 0.10 6.75
N ALA A 136 6.87 0.63 7.83
CA ALA A 136 6.80 2.06 8.15
C ALA A 136 7.45 2.91 7.05
N LEU A 137 8.65 2.53 6.58
CA LEU A 137 9.37 3.22 5.51
C LEU A 137 8.53 3.29 4.23
N TYR A 138 7.95 2.16 3.80
CA TYR A 138 7.09 2.14 2.62
C TYR A 138 5.82 2.98 2.79
N GLY A 139 5.20 2.96 3.97
CA GLY A 139 4.05 3.82 4.27
C GLY A 139 4.40 5.31 4.20
N VAL A 140 5.53 5.71 4.80
CA VAL A 140 6.04 7.09 4.73
C VAL A 140 6.40 7.48 3.30
N ALA A 141 7.07 6.59 2.55
CA ALA A 141 7.41 6.85 1.15
C ALA A 141 6.17 7.12 0.30
N LYS A 142 5.11 6.30 0.45
CA LYS A 142 3.82 6.55 -0.20
C LYS A 142 3.19 7.88 0.19
N LEU A 143 3.13 8.17 1.49
CA LEU A 143 2.58 9.43 2.00
C LEU A 143 3.26 10.61 1.31
N VAL A 144 4.61 10.62 1.30
CA VAL A 144 5.39 11.67 0.67
C VAL A 144 5.13 11.71 -0.85
N ALA A 145 5.10 10.57 -1.52
CA ALA A 145 4.86 10.49 -2.97
C ALA A 145 3.47 11.03 -3.35
N PHE A 146 2.41 10.62 -2.68
CA PHE A 146 1.05 11.05 -2.99
C PHE A 146 0.77 12.50 -2.59
N LEU A 147 1.34 12.97 -1.48
CA LEU A 147 1.27 14.40 -1.13
C LEU A 147 2.04 15.27 -2.12
N PHE A 148 3.19 14.80 -2.62
CA PHE A 148 3.93 15.50 -3.66
C PHE A 148 3.13 15.58 -4.95
N LEU A 149 2.58 14.46 -5.43
CA LEU A 149 1.74 14.42 -6.64
C LEU A 149 0.47 15.28 -6.49
N GLY A 150 -0.22 15.17 -5.35
CA GLY A 150 -1.37 16.03 -5.05
C GLY A 150 -0.97 17.51 -5.03
N GLY A 151 0.18 17.85 -4.45
CA GLY A 151 0.69 19.22 -4.37
C GLY A 151 1.05 19.79 -5.74
N LEU A 152 1.57 18.98 -6.67
CA LEU A 152 1.78 19.37 -8.06
C LEU A 152 0.46 19.75 -8.74
N ILE A 153 -0.63 19.01 -8.50
CA ILE A 153 -1.96 19.39 -9.01
C ILE A 153 -2.38 20.74 -8.44
N VAL A 154 -2.21 20.98 -7.13
CA VAL A 154 -2.55 22.29 -6.53
C VAL A 154 -1.76 23.43 -7.19
N GLU A 155 -0.47 23.22 -7.43
CA GLU A 155 0.37 24.20 -8.10
C GLU A 155 -0.12 24.50 -9.52
N GLN A 156 -0.44 23.45 -10.29
CA GLN A 156 -0.97 23.56 -11.66
C GLN A 156 -2.35 24.24 -11.71
N SER A 157 -3.19 24.02 -10.69
CA SER A 157 -4.54 24.60 -10.56
C SER A 157 -4.57 26.09 -10.15
N GLY A 158 -3.42 26.76 -10.05
CA GLY A 158 -3.34 28.20 -9.74
C GLY A 158 -2.45 28.57 -8.54
N GLY A 159 -1.53 27.68 -8.15
CA GLY A 159 -0.48 27.94 -7.16
C GLY A 159 -0.79 27.46 -5.74
N PHE A 160 0.19 26.82 -5.11
CA PHE A 160 0.09 26.27 -3.76
C PHE A 160 0.10 27.40 -2.70
N PRO A 161 -0.93 27.52 -1.86
CA PRO A 161 -1.00 28.54 -0.82
C PRO A 161 0.17 28.45 0.17
N GLY A 162 1.04 29.47 0.20
CA GLY A 162 2.14 29.58 1.17
C GLY A 162 3.34 28.63 0.96
N ALA A 163 3.22 27.63 0.08
CA ALA A 163 4.29 26.66 -0.21
C ALA A 163 4.59 26.47 -1.70
N GLY A 164 4.11 27.36 -2.58
CA GLY A 164 4.40 27.29 -4.02
C GLY A 164 5.90 27.28 -4.33
N TRP A 165 6.73 27.93 -3.51
CA TRP A 165 8.20 27.90 -3.66
C TRP A 165 8.78 26.47 -3.69
N LEU A 166 8.15 25.52 -2.99
CA LEU A 166 8.57 24.12 -2.95
C LEU A 166 8.38 23.43 -4.32
N PHE A 167 7.46 23.89 -5.15
CA PHE A 167 7.20 23.30 -6.46
C PHE A 167 7.98 24.00 -7.59
N HIS A 168 8.65 25.11 -7.29
CA HIS A 168 9.50 25.83 -8.25
C HIS A 168 10.98 25.47 -8.13
N TRP A 169 11.42 25.03 -6.95
CA TRP A 169 12.83 24.71 -6.74
C TRP A 169 13.19 23.36 -7.39
N PRO A 170 14.29 23.29 -8.16
CA PRO A 170 14.65 22.07 -8.88
C PRO A 170 14.99 20.92 -7.92
N VAL A 171 15.56 21.24 -6.76
CA VAL A 171 15.94 20.25 -5.75
C VAL A 171 14.71 19.58 -5.13
N SER A 172 13.69 20.35 -4.76
CA SER A 172 12.47 19.80 -4.17
C SER A 172 11.65 18.99 -5.18
N LEU A 173 11.61 19.42 -6.45
CA LEU A 173 11.04 18.63 -7.53
C LEU A 173 11.79 17.30 -7.72
N ALA A 174 13.13 17.35 -7.75
CA ALA A 174 13.95 16.14 -7.86
C ALA A 174 13.72 15.17 -6.69
N LEU A 175 13.63 15.68 -5.45
CA LEU A 175 13.34 14.88 -4.27
C LEU A 175 11.92 14.29 -4.29
N GLY A 176 10.93 15.06 -4.75
CA GLY A 176 9.55 14.60 -4.91
C GLY A 176 9.44 13.46 -5.92
N TRP A 177 10.03 13.63 -7.11
CA TRP A 177 10.09 12.57 -8.12
C TRP A 177 10.89 11.36 -7.66
N ALA A 178 12.01 11.56 -6.96
CA ALA A 178 12.77 10.49 -6.34
C ALA A 178 11.93 9.70 -5.33
N SER A 179 11.04 10.36 -4.58
CA SER A 179 10.10 9.68 -3.67
C SER A 179 9.06 8.86 -4.43
N VAL A 180 8.51 9.38 -5.53
CA VAL A 180 7.53 8.66 -6.38
C VAL A 180 8.16 7.41 -6.98
N TYR A 181 9.28 7.54 -7.70
CA TYR A 181 9.97 6.41 -8.30
C TYR A 181 10.58 5.47 -7.25
N GLY A 182 11.06 6.01 -6.14
CA GLY A 182 11.52 5.24 -4.99
C GLY A 182 10.41 4.37 -4.41
N THR A 183 9.19 4.92 -4.28
CA THR A 183 8.02 4.16 -3.82
C THR A 183 7.67 3.04 -4.80
N LEU A 184 7.67 3.31 -6.11
CA LEU A 184 7.43 2.28 -7.13
C LEU A 184 8.52 1.20 -7.13
N ALA A 185 9.79 1.58 -6.98
CA ALA A 185 10.90 0.65 -6.86
C ALA A 185 10.76 -0.22 -5.59
N LEU A 186 10.45 0.40 -4.45
CA LEU A 186 10.16 -0.32 -3.21
C LEU A 186 8.96 -1.27 -3.35
N THR A 187 7.97 -0.91 -4.17
CA THR A 187 6.85 -1.79 -4.47
C THR A 187 7.35 -3.09 -5.10
N VAL A 188 8.22 -3.00 -6.11
CA VAL A 188 8.81 -4.16 -6.79
C VAL A 188 9.72 -4.94 -5.84
N VAL A 189 10.67 -4.27 -5.19
CA VAL A 189 11.68 -4.88 -4.31
C VAL A 189 11.03 -5.66 -3.16
N ARG A 190 9.88 -5.21 -2.65
CA ARG A 190 9.16 -5.92 -1.59
C ARG A 190 8.28 -7.05 -2.12
N GLY A 191 7.88 -7.03 -3.39
CA GLY A 191 7.06 -8.07 -4.00
C GLY A 191 7.88 -9.27 -4.47
N LEU A 192 9.06 -9.01 -5.04
CA LEU A 192 9.93 -10.02 -5.65
C LEU A 192 10.30 -11.19 -4.71
N PRO A 193 10.68 -10.97 -3.43
CA PRO A 193 11.00 -12.06 -2.53
C PRO A 193 9.84 -13.01 -2.27
N VAL A 194 8.60 -12.50 -2.26
CA VAL A 194 7.40 -13.34 -2.08
C VAL A 194 7.20 -14.26 -3.29
N ILE A 195 7.46 -13.76 -4.49
CA ILE A 195 7.35 -14.55 -5.72
C ILE A 195 8.37 -15.68 -5.72
N VAL A 196 9.62 -15.37 -5.37
CA VAL A 196 10.71 -16.35 -5.28
C VAL A 196 10.41 -17.41 -4.22
N ASP A 197 9.93 -16.99 -3.04
CA ASP A 197 9.62 -17.92 -1.96
C ASP A 197 8.37 -18.77 -2.24
N ALA A 198 7.47 -18.31 -3.11
CA ALA A 198 6.26 -19.03 -3.52
C ALA A 198 6.44 -20.00 -4.69
N TRP A 199 7.50 -19.82 -5.49
CA TRP A 199 7.80 -20.66 -6.64
C TRP A 199 7.71 -22.19 -6.39
N PRO A 200 8.24 -22.74 -5.27
CA PRO A 200 8.23 -24.19 -5.03
C PRO A 200 6.84 -24.80 -4.82
N TYR A 201 5.86 -23.98 -4.44
CA TYR A 201 4.50 -24.44 -4.12
C TYR A 201 3.55 -24.36 -5.33
N LEU A 202 3.97 -23.70 -6.41
CA LEU A 202 3.15 -23.58 -7.62
C LEU A 202 2.98 -24.92 -8.38
N GLY A 203 3.91 -25.85 -8.18
CA GLY A 203 3.86 -27.19 -8.79
C GLY A 203 3.16 -28.25 -7.93
N TRP A 204 2.63 -27.89 -6.76
CA TRP A 204 1.98 -28.85 -5.86
C TRP A 204 0.59 -29.24 -6.37
N SER A 205 0.30 -30.53 -6.32
CA SER A 205 -1.02 -31.09 -6.58
C SER A 205 -1.94 -30.91 -5.37
N ALA A 206 -3.26 -31.09 -5.57
CA ALA A 206 -4.22 -31.04 -4.46
C ALA A 206 -3.90 -32.07 -3.36
N GLU A 207 -3.31 -33.22 -3.71
CA GLU A 207 -2.87 -34.25 -2.76
C GLU A 207 -1.68 -33.79 -1.92
N ASP A 208 -0.74 -33.04 -2.49
CA ASP A 208 0.41 -32.49 -1.77
C ASP A 208 -0.04 -31.47 -0.73
N PHE A 209 -1.03 -30.63 -1.07
CA PHE A 209 -1.64 -29.70 -0.13
C PHE A 209 -2.39 -30.42 1.00
N GLN A 210 -3.14 -31.49 0.68
CA GLN A 210 -3.83 -32.29 1.69
C GLN A 210 -2.84 -32.96 2.66
N ARG A 211 -1.76 -33.57 2.15
CA ARG A 211 -0.69 -34.16 2.97
C ARG A 211 -0.05 -33.13 3.90
N ALA A 212 0.35 -31.98 3.36
CA ALA A 212 0.96 -30.90 4.14
C ALA A 212 0.01 -30.35 5.22
N SER A 213 -1.30 -30.31 4.96
CA SER A 213 -2.30 -29.90 5.95
C SER A 213 -2.55 -30.95 7.04
N SER A 214 -2.37 -32.24 6.72
CA SER A 214 -2.57 -33.36 7.65
C SER A 214 -1.37 -33.65 8.56
N GLU A 215 -0.18 -33.17 8.20
CA GLU A 215 1.04 -33.22 9.06
C GLU A 215 1.02 -32.15 10.17
N GLU A 216 -0.14 -31.85 10.75
CA GLU A 216 -0.18 -31.19 12.06
C GLU A 216 0.44 -32.15 13.09
N PRO A 217 1.53 -31.78 13.77
CA PRO A 217 1.95 -32.54 14.93
C PRO A 217 0.83 -32.39 15.94
N THR A 218 0.18 -33.50 16.27
CA THR A 218 -0.53 -33.68 17.53
C THR A 218 0.33 -33.03 18.62
N ALA A 219 -0.20 -31.97 19.21
CA ALA A 219 0.44 -31.30 20.33
C ALA A 219 0.75 -32.35 21.40
N GLY A 220 2.05 -32.63 21.56
CA GLY A 220 2.63 -33.30 22.73
C GLY A 220 3.23 -32.25 23.64
#